data_AF-A0A415KV31-F1
#
_entry.id   AF-A0A415KV31-F1
#
_cell.length_a   1.000
_cell.length_b   1.000
_cell.length_c   1.000
_cell.angle_alpha   90.00
_cell.angle_beta   90.00
_cell.angle_gamma   90.00
#
_symmetry.space_group_name_H-M   'P 1'
#
loop_
_entity.id
_entity.type
_entity.pdbx_description
1 polymer ?
#
loop_
_entity_poly.entity_id
_entity_poly.type
_entity_poly.pdbx_seq_one_letter_code
_entity_poly.pdbx_strand_id
1 'polypeptide(L)'
;MKKKVMGIFTIVAIATVVGYNAYTSQSNLKLSALALANVEALARYEYPGGGITCNQSKHDSPGNCWHMYGECSMGWFIRYDDCVFTGSSSDSCVTPCE
;
A
#
# COMPACT_ATOMS: atom_id res chain seq x y z
N MET A 1 56.44 24.70 19.87
CA MET A 1 55.11 24.36 20.45
C MET A 1 53.97 25.25 19.92
N LYS A 2 54.16 26.58 19.75
CA LYS A 2 53.11 27.50 19.25
C LYS A 2 52.41 27.10 17.93
N LYS A 3 53.15 26.61 16.93
CA LYS A 3 52.57 26.16 15.64
C LYS A 3 51.72 24.87 15.74
N LYS A 4 52.09 23.94 16.64
CA LYS A 4 51.31 22.71 16.89
C LYS A 4 49.98 23.01 17.58
N VAL A 5 50.00 23.95 18.53
CA VAL A 5 48.79 24.38 19.26
C VAL A 5 47.81 25.07 18.30
N MET A 6 48.28 25.94 17.41
CA MET A 6 47.43 26.63 16.43
C MET A 6 46.78 25.66 15.43
N GLY A 7 47.51 24.61 15.02
CA GLY A 7 46.97 23.54 14.16
C GLY A 7 45.86 22.72 14.82
N ILE A 8 45.97 22.44 16.12
CA ILE A 8 44.94 21.73 16.89
C ILE A 8 43.66 22.58 16.99
N PHE A 9 43.79 23.87 17.28
CA PHE A 9 42.65 24.79 17.32
C PHE A 9 41.91 24.86 15.98
N THR A 10 42.63 24.87 14.85
CA THR A 10 41.98 24.85 13.52
C THR A 10 41.21 23.56 13.26
N ILE A 11 41.73 22.40 13.67
CA ILE A 11 41.05 21.11 13.48
C ILE A 11 39.78 21.05 14.34
N VAL A 12 39.85 21.51 15.60
CA VAL A 12 38.70 21.57 16.50
C VAL A 12 37.62 22.50 15.95
N ALA A 13 37.99 23.67 15.42
CA ALA A 13 37.04 24.62 14.83
C ALA A 13 36.33 24.06 13.59
N ILE A 14 37.02 23.31 12.74
CA ILE A 14 36.40 22.67 11.57
C ILE A 14 35.45 21.56 12.02
N ALA A 15 35.87 20.73 12.99
CA ALA A 15 35.04 19.65 13.53
C ALA A 15 33.76 20.16 14.19
N THR A 16 33.80 21.29 14.92
CA THR A 16 32.61 21.89 15.52
C THR A 16 31.66 22.48 14.49
N VAL A 17 32.17 23.14 13.44
CA VAL A 17 31.34 23.66 12.34
C VAL A 17 30.66 22.53 11.59
N VAL A 18 31.39 21.47 11.23
CA VAL A 18 30.82 20.30 10.54
C VAL A 18 29.81 19.58 11.43
N GLY A 19 30.13 19.37 12.71
CA GLY A 19 29.22 18.75 13.68
C GLY A 19 27.94 19.55 13.90
N TYR A 20 28.03 20.89 13.99
CA TYR A 20 26.87 21.77 14.13
C TYR A 20 25.98 21.75 12.89
N ASN A 21 26.56 21.77 11.69
CA ASN A 21 25.81 21.67 10.44
C ASN A 21 25.15 20.29 10.27
N ALA A 22 25.83 19.20 10.62
CA ALA A 22 25.26 17.85 10.58
C ALA A 22 24.12 17.66 11.60
N TYR A 23 24.26 18.21 12.81
CA TYR A 23 23.22 18.19 13.84
C TYR A 23 21.99 19.02 13.41
N THR A 24 22.23 20.20 12.86
CA THR A 24 21.17 21.11 12.36
C THR A 24 20.49 20.54 11.11
N SER A 25 21.22 19.83 10.24
CA SER A 25 20.64 19.15 9.08
C SER A 25 19.71 18.01 9.47
N GLN A 26 19.96 17.34 10.59
CA GLN A 26 19.08 16.28 11.09
C GLN A 26 17.82 16.82 11.77
N SER A 27 17.90 17.98 12.45
CA SER A 27 16.74 18.56 13.13
C SER A 27 15.68 19.14 12.19
N ASN A 28 16.03 19.41 10.92
CA ASN A 28 15.12 19.91 9.88
C ASN A 28 14.34 18.81 9.14
N LEU A 29 14.60 17.52 9.40
CA LEU A 29 13.81 16.41 8.87
C LEU A 29 12.63 16.03 9.77
N LYS A 30 12.11 16.99 10.55
CA LYS A 30 10.90 16.80 11.33
C LYS A 30 9.70 17.18 10.46
N LEU A 31 9.19 16.21 9.71
CA LEU A 31 7.83 16.31 9.19
C LEU A 31 6.90 16.63 10.38
N SER A 32 6.07 17.66 10.22
CA SER A 32 5.05 17.99 11.22
C SER A 32 4.23 16.74 11.53
N ALA A 33 3.80 16.56 12.79
CA ALA A 33 2.91 15.47 13.16
C ALA A 33 1.67 15.40 12.24
N LEU A 34 1.22 16.55 11.72
CA LEU A 34 0.16 16.65 10.72
C LEU A 34 0.57 16.15 9.33
N ALA A 35 1.79 16.49 8.88
CA ALA A 35 2.30 15.99 7.60
C ALA A 35 2.55 14.47 7.65
N LEU A 36 3.06 13.96 8.77
CA LEU A 36 3.20 12.53 9.02
C LEU A 36 1.83 11.84 9.05
N ALA A 37 0.85 12.40 9.76
CA ALA A 37 -0.51 11.86 9.78
C ALA A 37 -1.17 11.87 8.38
N ASN A 38 -0.85 12.84 7.53
CA ASN A 38 -1.35 12.89 6.15
C ASN A 38 -0.66 11.87 5.24
N VAL A 39 0.66 11.66 5.39
CA VAL A 39 1.41 10.61 4.67
C VAL A 39 0.96 9.23 5.12
N GLU A 40 0.79 9.03 6.43
CA GLU A 40 0.21 7.81 6.95
C GLU A 40 -1.23 7.65 6.48
N ALA A 41 -2.04 8.74 6.41
CA ALA A 41 -3.40 8.73 5.85
C ALA A 41 -3.45 8.27 4.40
N LEU A 42 -2.47 8.66 3.60
CA LEU A 42 -2.33 8.18 2.23
C LEU A 42 -1.94 6.69 2.20
N ALA A 43 -1.01 6.26 3.07
CA ALA A 43 -0.58 4.87 3.15
C ALA A 43 -1.61 3.91 3.79
N ARG A 44 -2.59 4.40 4.58
CA ARG A 44 -3.69 3.53 5.10
C ARG A 44 -4.56 2.98 3.97
N TYR A 45 -4.61 3.67 2.83
CA TYR A 45 -5.31 3.20 1.63
C TYR A 45 -4.43 2.30 0.75
N GLU A 46 -3.12 2.26 0.98
CA GLU A 46 -2.19 1.29 0.39
C GLU A 46 -1.96 0.14 1.37
N TYR A 47 -3.03 -0.50 1.86
CA TYR A 47 -2.91 -1.75 2.58
C TYR A 47 -2.34 -2.82 1.62
N PRO A 48 -1.17 -3.44 1.89
CA PRO A 48 -0.61 -4.50 1.05
C PRO A 48 -1.29 -5.85 1.37
N GLY A 49 -2.56 -5.85 1.76
CA GLY A 49 -3.31 -7.06 2.05
C GLY A 49 -4.32 -7.33 0.96
N GLY A 50 -3.93 -8.23 0.07
CA GLY A 50 -4.85 -9.02 -0.75
C GLY A 50 -5.68 -8.19 -1.72
N GLY A 51 -5.06 -7.71 -2.79
CA GLY A 51 -5.84 -7.44 -4.00
C GLY A 51 -6.69 -8.68 -4.28
N ILE A 52 -8.01 -8.51 -4.31
CA ILE A 52 -8.94 -9.60 -4.62
C ILE A 52 -8.64 -10.00 -6.06
N THR A 53 -7.95 -11.14 -6.23
CA THR A 53 -7.73 -11.72 -7.55
C THR A 53 -9.06 -12.26 -8.03
N CYS A 54 -9.52 -11.72 -9.16
CA CYS A 54 -10.70 -12.22 -9.83
C CYS A 54 -10.53 -13.67 -10.25
N ASN A 55 -11.58 -14.48 -10.10
CA ASN A 55 -11.56 -15.86 -10.58
C ASN A 55 -11.54 -15.86 -12.12
N GLN A 56 -10.76 -16.78 -12.71
CA GLN A 56 -10.68 -16.92 -14.17
C GLN A 56 -11.99 -17.39 -14.80
N SER A 57 -12.82 -18.07 -14.01
CA SER A 57 -14.10 -18.62 -14.43
C SER A 57 -15.16 -18.41 -13.35
N LYS A 58 -16.43 -18.36 -13.79
CA LYS A 58 -17.62 -18.36 -12.92
C LYS A 58 -17.86 -19.69 -12.20
N HIS A 59 -17.12 -20.74 -12.54
CA HIS A 59 -17.23 -22.06 -11.92
C HIS A 59 -16.30 -22.25 -10.71
N ASP A 60 -15.32 -21.36 -10.54
CA ASP A 60 -14.30 -21.48 -9.49
C ASP A 60 -14.70 -20.69 -8.25
N SER A 61 -14.78 -21.36 -7.10
CA SER A 61 -14.95 -20.70 -5.81
C SER A 61 -13.71 -19.87 -5.46
N PRO A 62 -13.86 -18.64 -4.89
CA PRO A 62 -15.09 -18.01 -4.39
C PRO A 62 -15.91 -17.21 -5.42
N GLY A 63 -15.54 -17.21 -6.70
CA GLY A 63 -16.26 -16.46 -7.74
C GLY A 63 -16.03 -14.96 -7.71
N ASN A 64 -14.87 -14.51 -7.24
CA ASN A 64 -14.52 -13.10 -7.14
C ASN A 64 -14.62 -12.40 -8.50
N CYS A 65 -15.19 -11.20 -8.50
CA CYS A 65 -15.43 -10.36 -9.67
C CYS A 65 -16.53 -10.83 -10.63
N TRP A 66 -17.39 -11.73 -10.16
CA TRP A 66 -18.58 -12.18 -10.88
C TRP A 66 -19.83 -11.74 -10.15
N HIS A 67 -20.81 -11.22 -10.88
CA HIS A 67 -22.07 -10.72 -10.34
C HIS A 67 -23.24 -11.54 -10.87
N MET A 68 -24.24 -11.77 -10.02
CA MET A 68 -25.47 -12.46 -10.40
C MET A 68 -26.30 -11.60 -11.36
N TYR A 69 -26.48 -12.07 -12.59
CA TYR A 69 -27.24 -11.36 -13.62
C TYR A 69 -28.66 -11.90 -13.80
N GLY A 70 -28.88 -13.17 -13.48
CA GLY A 70 -30.17 -13.83 -13.62
C GLY A 70 -30.13 -15.26 -13.11
N GLU A 71 -31.00 -16.11 -13.66
CA GLU A 71 -31.06 -17.54 -13.33
C GLU A 71 -30.89 -18.37 -14.61
N CYS A 72 -30.14 -19.46 -14.53
CA CYS A 72 -30.14 -20.52 -15.53
C CYS A 72 -30.90 -21.75 -15.01
N SER A 73 -31.49 -22.52 -15.93
CA SER A 73 -32.22 -23.75 -15.62
C SER A 73 -31.44 -24.96 -16.13
N MET A 74 -30.97 -25.82 -15.23
CA MET A 74 -30.22 -27.05 -15.56
C MET A 74 -31.12 -28.30 -15.57
N GLY A 75 -32.44 -28.09 -15.66
CA GLY A 75 -33.46 -29.14 -15.68
C GLY A 75 -34.83 -28.58 -15.35
N TRP A 76 -35.81 -29.47 -15.16
CA TRP A 76 -37.20 -29.09 -14.90
C TRP A 76 -37.43 -28.35 -13.57
N PHE A 77 -36.58 -28.60 -12.56
CA PHE A 77 -36.73 -28.03 -11.22
C PHE A 77 -35.42 -27.52 -10.61
N ILE A 78 -34.32 -27.49 -11.36
CA ILE A 78 -33.01 -27.04 -10.86
C ILE A 78 -32.68 -25.70 -11.49
N ARG A 79 -32.68 -24.66 -10.66
CA ARG A 79 -32.30 -23.31 -11.03
C ARG A 79 -31.05 -22.89 -10.27
N TYR A 80 -30.12 -22.28 -10.98
CA TYR A 80 -28.91 -21.69 -10.42
C TYR A 80 -28.80 -20.24 -10.86
N ASP A 81 -28.09 -19.44 -10.08
CA ASP A 81 -27.76 -18.07 -10.45
C ASP A 81 -26.83 -18.07 -11.65
N ASP A 82 -27.09 -17.24 -12.66
CA ASP A 82 -26.16 -17.02 -13.77
C ASP A 82 -25.25 -15.83 -13.44
N CYS A 83 -23.95 -16.04 -13.58
CA CYS A 83 -22.93 -15.10 -13.17
C CYS A 83 -22.27 -14.46 -14.39
N VAL A 84 -22.10 -13.14 -14.36
CA VAL A 84 -21.41 -12.37 -15.40
C VAL A 84 -20.18 -11.69 -14.81
N PHE A 85 -19.08 -11.69 -15.57
CA PHE A 85 -17.85 -11.03 -15.14
C PHE A 85 -18.03 -9.51 -15.14
N THR A 86 -17.77 -8.90 -13.99
CA THR A 86 -17.87 -7.45 -13.78
C THR A 86 -16.49 -6.82 -13.54
N GLY A 87 -15.52 -7.61 -13.06
CA GLY A 87 -14.17 -7.10 -12.70
C GLY A 87 -14.13 -6.31 -11.38
N SER A 88 -15.29 -6.10 -10.75
CA SER A 88 -15.45 -5.46 -9.46
C SER A 88 -15.07 -6.41 -8.33
N SER A 89 -14.09 -6.02 -7.51
CA SER A 89 -13.62 -6.81 -6.37
C SER A 89 -14.65 -6.97 -5.24
N SER A 90 -15.76 -6.24 -5.30
CA SER A 90 -16.85 -6.34 -4.33
C SER A 90 -17.89 -7.40 -4.69
N ASP A 91 -17.85 -7.92 -5.92
CA ASP A 91 -18.81 -8.90 -6.42
C ASP A 91 -18.26 -10.32 -6.26
N SER A 92 -19.13 -11.25 -5.85
CA SER A 92 -18.83 -12.68 -5.82
C SER A 92 -20.03 -13.51 -6.26
N CYS A 93 -19.81 -14.42 -7.21
CA CYS A 93 -20.84 -15.30 -7.76
C CYS A 93 -20.18 -16.55 -8.35
N VAL A 94 -20.67 -17.73 -7.97
CA VAL A 94 -20.22 -19.02 -8.51
C VAL A 94 -21.42 -19.74 -9.06
N THR A 95 -21.28 -20.33 -10.24
CA THR A 95 -22.37 -21.04 -10.87
C THR A 95 -21.88 -22.27 -11.63
N PRO A 96 -22.67 -23.37 -11.66
CA PRO A 96 -22.45 -24.48 -12.59
C PRO A 96 -23.00 -24.20 -14.00
N CYS A 97 -23.63 -23.03 -14.23
CA CYS A 97 -24.16 -22.67 -15.54
C CYS A 97 -23.05 -22.41 -16.56
N GLU A 98 -23.17 -22.97 -17.77
CA GLU A 98 -22.29 -22.68 -18.92
C GLU A 98 -22.34 -21.19 -19.32
#